data_AF-A0A916WTE4-F1
#
_entry.id   AF-A0A916WTE4-F1
#
_cell.length_a   1.000
_cell.length_b   1.000
_cell.length_c   1.000
_cell.angle_alpha   90.00
_cell.angle_beta   90.00
_cell.angle_gamma   90.00
#
_symmetry.space_group_name_H-M   'P 1'
#
loop_
_entity.id
_entity.type
_entity.pdbx_description
1 polymer ?
#
loop_
_entity_poly.entity_id
_entity_poly.type
_entity_poly.pdbx_seq_one_letter_code
_entity_poly.pdbx_strand_id
1 'polypeptide(L)'
;MIDETGGSPFWDGLAGRFFGLTFQQADEFNAVNGHQFIADLMPKHPIYTAMLTEAARAAIGLPHPSGRAAMRMLEHEGFSWTRYCDIFDGGPTMTALTDHVRSIRDAAVGPLAAIVDDADEEVLVASGRLADYRCVCGLAERRDGRIALSAKTAAHLGVGIGDEVVVAARW
;
A
#
# COMPACT_ATOMS: atom_id res chain seq x y z
N MET A 1 14.80 -1.26 -10.72
CA MET A 1 14.98 -2.72 -10.46
C MET A 1 16.23 -2.91 -9.66
N ILE A 2 16.17 -3.08 -8.34
CA ILE A 2 17.37 -3.52 -7.60
C ILE A 2 17.80 -4.87 -8.21
N ASP A 3 18.99 -4.96 -8.76
CA ASP A 3 19.52 -6.20 -9.33
C ASP A 3 19.87 -7.20 -8.22
N GLU A 4 20.17 -8.44 -8.60
CA GLU A 4 20.52 -9.51 -7.64
C GLU A 4 21.79 -9.19 -6.81
N THR A 5 22.50 -8.10 -7.13
CA THR A 5 23.67 -7.61 -6.41
C THR A 5 23.37 -6.40 -5.49
N GLY A 6 22.11 -5.97 -5.40
CA GLY A 6 21.71 -4.84 -4.55
C GLY A 6 21.82 -3.46 -5.22
N GLY A 7 22.05 -3.39 -6.54
CA GLY A 7 22.21 -2.13 -7.30
C GLY A 7 20.92 -1.69 -7.99
N SER A 8 20.61 -0.38 -8.01
CA SER A 8 19.45 0.16 -8.70
C SER A 8 19.86 0.82 -10.03
N PRO A 9 19.41 0.34 -11.21
CA PRO A 9 19.69 0.93 -12.50
C PRO A 9 19.25 2.40 -12.59
N PHE A 10 18.15 2.75 -11.92
CA PHE A 10 17.71 4.14 -11.84
C PHE A 10 18.70 4.98 -11.02
N TRP A 11 19.13 4.47 -9.86
CA TRP A 11 20.14 5.11 -9.03
C TRP A 11 21.44 5.31 -9.81
N ASP A 12 22.00 4.26 -10.39
CA ASP A 12 23.29 4.30 -11.08
C ASP A 12 23.26 5.17 -12.34
N GLY A 13 22.12 5.19 -13.05
CA GLY A 13 21.94 5.99 -14.25
C GLY A 13 21.58 7.45 -14.00
N LEU A 14 21.14 7.80 -12.79
CA LEU A 14 20.72 9.16 -12.44
C LEU A 14 21.30 9.61 -11.11
N ALA A 15 20.73 9.13 -10.00
CA ALA A 15 20.95 9.69 -8.67
C ALA A 15 22.43 9.57 -8.26
N GLY A 16 23.03 8.38 -8.34
CA GLY A 16 24.41 8.12 -7.94
C GLY A 16 25.45 9.05 -8.56
N ARG A 17 25.16 9.65 -9.73
CA ARG A 17 26.01 10.67 -10.37
C ARG A 17 26.09 11.99 -9.59
N PHE A 18 25.09 12.30 -8.77
CA PHE A 18 25.03 13.49 -7.93
C PHE A 18 25.53 13.22 -6.50
N PHE A 19 25.39 11.98 -6.01
CA PHE A 19 25.66 11.64 -4.61
C PHE A 19 27.04 11.03 -4.36
N GLY A 20 27.66 10.39 -5.36
CA GLY A 20 28.94 9.68 -5.18
C GLY A 20 28.86 8.47 -4.24
N LEU A 21 27.63 8.01 -3.94
CA LEU A 21 27.33 6.86 -3.09
C LEU A 21 26.74 5.72 -3.93
N THR A 22 26.96 4.48 -3.52
CA THR A 22 26.20 3.34 -4.03
C THR A 22 24.75 3.41 -3.53
N PHE A 23 23.84 2.69 -4.19
CA PHE A 23 22.44 2.62 -3.76
C PHE A 23 22.31 2.18 -2.29
N GLN A 24 23.00 1.12 -1.90
CA GLN A 24 22.97 0.60 -0.53
C GLN A 24 23.49 1.63 0.49
N GLN A 25 24.57 2.34 0.19
CA GLN A 25 25.09 3.38 1.08
C GLN A 25 24.11 4.54 1.23
N ALA A 26 23.43 4.93 0.15
CA ALA A 26 22.42 5.97 0.19
C ALA A 26 21.16 5.55 0.95
N ASP A 27 20.73 4.29 0.80
CA ASP A 27 19.59 3.73 1.53
C ASP A 27 19.88 3.64 3.04
N GLU A 28 21.06 3.12 3.42
CA GLU A 28 21.52 3.09 4.81
C GLU A 28 21.61 4.50 5.42
N PHE A 29 22.17 5.47 4.66
CA PHE A 29 22.25 6.85 5.11
C PHE A 29 20.86 7.47 5.31
N ASN A 30 19.92 7.21 4.38
CA ASN A 30 18.54 7.69 4.45
C ASN A 30 17.80 7.12 5.66
N ALA A 31 17.97 5.83 5.94
CA ALA A 31 17.35 5.17 7.08
C ALA A 31 17.77 5.79 8.43
N VAL A 32 19.01 6.29 8.53
CA VAL A 32 19.56 6.89 9.76
C VAL A 32 19.29 8.40 9.85
N ASN A 33 19.40 9.12 8.74
CA ASN A 33 19.43 10.60 8.74
C ASN A 33 18.16 11.24 8.16
N GLY A 34 17.22 10.44 7.65
CA GLY A 34 16.01 10.89 6.98
C GLY A 34 16.25 11.34 5.53
N HIS A 35 15.17 11.68 4.85
CA HIS A 35 15.14 11.87 3.39
C HIS A 35 15.55 13.26 2.88
N GLN A 36 15.80 14.21 3.77
CA GLN A 36 16.07 15.61 3.40
C GLN A 36 17.33 15.76 2.54
N PHE A 37 18.39 14.99 2.82
CA PHE A 37 19.66 15.11 2.10
C PHE A 37 19.51 14.83 0.58
N ILE A 38 18.64 13.89 0.20
CA ILE A 38 18.41 13.59 -1.22
C ILE A 38 17.55 14.65 -1.87
N ALA A 39 16.55 15.18 -1.17
CA ALA A 39 15.78 16.31 -1.68
C ALA A 39 16.67 17.52 -1.98
N ASP A 40 17.68 17.77 -1.15
CA ASP A 40 18.59 18.92 -1.29
C ASP A 40 19.58 18.76 -2.45
N LEU A 41 20.10 17.54 -2.65
CA LEU A 41 21.13 17.25 -3.65
C LEU A 41 20.57 16.85 -5.02
N MET A 42 19.29 16.47 -5.10
CA MET A 42 18.65 16.19 -6.38
C MET A 42 18.62 17.43 -7.29
N PRO A 43 18.78 17.26 -8.61
CA PRO A 43 18.69 18.36 -9.56
C PRO A 43 17.37 19.12 -9.42
N LYS A 44 17.46 20.45 -9.29
CA LYS A 44 16.28 21.33 -9.25
C LYS A 44 15.69 21.60 -10.64
N HIS A 45 16.41 21.20 -11.69
CA HIS A 45 16.01 21.36 -13.08
C HIS A 45 15.56 20.03 -13.70
N PRO A 46 14.68 20.06 -14.71
CA PRO A 46 14.24 18.85 -15.39
C PRO A 46 15.41 18.02 -15.93
N ILE A 47 15.30 16.71 -15.77
CA ILE A 47 16.22 15.74 -16.35
C ILE A 47 15.60 15.17 -17.62
N TYR A 48 16.32 15.26 -18.74
CA TYR A 48 15.89 14.62 -19.98
C TYR A 48 16.06 13.11 -19.87
N THR A 49 14.96 12.36 -19.89
CA THR A 49 14.99 10.89 -19.85
C THR A 49 15.75 10.27 -21.03
N ALA A 50 15.85 10.99 -22.16
CA ALA A 50 16.66 10.61 -23.31
C ALA A 50 18.17 10.57 -23.00
N MET A 51 18.63 11.26 -21.96
CA MET A 51 20.03 11.28 -21.51
C MET A 51 20.35 10.19 -20.48
N LEU A 52 19.34 9.48 -19.97
CA LEU A 52 19.54 8.36 -19.07
C LEU A 52 20.04 7.13 -19.83
N THR A 53 20.74 6.24 -19.13
CA THR A 53 21.06 4.92 -19.66
C THR A 53 19.78 4.17 -19.99
N GLU A 54 19.83 3.23 -20.94
CA GLU A 54 18.66 2.44 -21.32
C GLU A 54 18.07 1.69 -20.12
N ALA A 55 18.92 1.10 -19.29
CA ALA A 55 18.51 0.38 -18.07
C ALA A 55 17.84 1.30 -17.04
N ALA A 56 18.35 2.52 -16.83
CA ALA A 56 17.74 3.49 -15.93
C ALA A 56 16.39 3.97 -16.43
N ARG A 57 16.29 4.30 -17.73
CA ARG A 57 15.03 4.70 -18.36
C ARG A 57 13.99 3.58 -18.29
N ALA A 58 14.40 2.33 -18.51
CA ALA A 58 13.53 1.17 -18.43
C ALA A 58 13.05 0.88 -17.01
N ALA A 59 13.77 1.30 -15.97
CA ALA A 59 13.39 1.10 -14.58
C ALA A 59 12.30 2.07 -14.08
N ILE A 60 12.07 3.19 -14.78
CA ILE A 60 11.10 4.22 -14.35
C ILE A 60 9.68 3.64 -14.34
N GLY A 61 9.02 3.76 -13.19
CA GLY A 61 7.64 3.30 -12.98
C GLY A 61 7.52 1.80 -12.76
N LEU A 62 8.63 1.06 -12.65
CA LEU A 62 8.60 -0.37 -12.37
C LEU A 62 8.83 -0.65 -10.88
N PRO A 63 7.93 -1.38 -10.21
CA PRO A 63 8.16 -1.77 -8.82
C PRO A 63 9.29 -2.81 -8.76
N HIS A 64 9.91 -2.92 -7.58
CA HIS A 64 10.78 -4.05 -7.27
C HIS A 64 10.03 -5.39 -7.49
N PRO A 65 10.70 -6.47 -7.91
CA PRO A 65 10.08 -7.79 -8.05
C PRO A 65 9.19 -8.25 -6.90
N SER A 66 9.62 -8.04 -5.66
CA SER A 66 8.83 -8.36 -4.45
C SER A 66 7.63 -7.42 -4.25
N GLY A 67 7.70 -6.19 -4.78
CA GLY A 67 6.64 -5.19 -4.69
C GLY A 67 5.52 -5.35 -5.73
N ARG A 68 5.69 -6.22 -6.74
CA ARG A 68 4.68 -6.43 -7.79
C ARG A 68 3.32 -6.87 -7.27
N ALA A 69 3.30 -7.72 -6.23
CA ALA A 69 2.06 -8.17 -5.62
C ALA A 69 1.32 -7.03 -4.90
N ALA A 70 2.07 -6.17 -4.19
CA ALA A 70 1.50 -5.00 -3.53
C ALA A 70 0.95 -3.98 -4.54
N MET A 71 1.67 -3.72 -5.63
CA MET A 71 1.18 -2.84 -6.70
C MET A 71 -0.14 -3.34 -7.29
N ARG A 72 -0.26 -4.64 -7.59
CA ARG A 72 -1.52 -5.23 -8.08
C ARG A 72 -2.66 -5.12 -7.07
N MET A 73 -2.36 -5.28 -5.79
CA MET A 73 -3.35 -5.10 -4.73
C MET A 73 -3.87 -3.65 -4.70
N LEU A 74 -2.99 -2.66 -4.83
CA LEU A 74 -3.36 -1.25 -4.93
C LEU A 74 -4.17 -0.96 -6.21
N GLU A 75 -3.78 -1.51 -7.35
CA GLU A 75 -4.53 -1.38 -8.61
C GLU A 75 -5.95 -1.93 -8.47
N HIS A 76 -6.12 -3.06 -7.79
CA HIS A 76 -7.42 -3.64 -7.50
C HIS A 76 -8.28 -2.73 -6.60
N GLU A 77 -7.64 -2.05 -5.65
CA GLU A 77 -8.28 -1.03 -4.81
C GLU A 77 -8.64 0.26 -5.58
N GLY A 78 -8.21 0.43 -6.83
CA GLY A 78 -8.49 1.62 -7.64
C GLY A 78 -7.35 2.65 -7.67
N PHE A 79 -6.17 2.29 -7.17
CA PHE A 79 -4.97 3.11 -7.33
C PHE A 79 -4.42 3.01 -8.75
N SER A 80 -3.79 4.09 -9.20
CA SER A 80 -3.10 4.12 -10.48
C SER A 80 -1.79 4.90 -10.38
N TRP A 81 -0.86 4.60 -11.29
CA TRP A 81 0.39 5.34 -11.39
C TRP A 81 0.17 6.69 -12.05
N THR A 82 0.40 7.78 -11.31
CA THR A 82 0.22 9.17 -11.78
C THR A 82 1.48 9.78 -12.37
N ARG A 83 2.40 8.95 -12.87
CA ARG A 83 3.70 9.36 -13.46
C ARG A 83 4.66 10.05 -12.48
N TYR A 84 4.41 9.89 -11.18
CA TYR A 84 5.39 10.17 -10.13
C TYR A 84 6.17 8.90 -9.82
N CYS A 85 7.46 9.04 -9.56
CA CYS A 85 8.32 7.93 -9.18
C CYS A 85 9.16 8.30 -7.97
N ASP A 86 9.56 7.27 -7.22
CA ASP A 86 10.54 7.40 -6.16
C ASP A 86 11.88 7.91 -6.70
N ILE A 87 12.47 8.83 -5.94
CA ILE A 87 13.69 9.54 -6.33
C ILE A 87 14.95 8.69 -6.17
N PHE A 88 14.90 7.56 -5.45
CA PHE A 88 16.02 6.64 -5.28
C PHE A 88 16.02 5.56 -6.35
N ASP A 89 14.90 4.85 -6.51
CA ASP A 89 14.86 3.62 -7.29
C ASP A 89 13.99 3.68 -8.55
N GLY A 90 13.28 4.80 -8.75
CA GLY A 90 12.40 5.02 -9.89
C GLY A 90 11.08 4.25 -9.81
N GLY A 91 10.78 3.60 -8.69
CA GLY A 91 9.54 2.87 -8.46
C GLY A 91 8.30 3.77 -8.54
N PRO A 92 7.11 3.25 -8.93
CA PRO A 92 5.94 4.09 -9.15
C PRO A 92 5.32 4.57 -7.84
N THR A 93 4.91 5.84 -7.80
CA THR A 93 3.98 6.33 -6.78
C THR A 93 2.55 6.02 -7.22
N MET A 94 1.85 5.22 -6.43
CA MET A 94 0.46 4.85 -6.68
C MET A 94 -0.48 5.80 -5.94
N THR A 95 -1.50 6.32 -6.62
CA THR A 95 -2.46 7.28 -6.03
C THR A 95 -3.90 6.93 -6.39
N ALA A 96 -4.82 7.23 -5.48
CA ALA A 96 -6.27 7.14 -5.67
C ALA A 96 -6.96 8.31 -4.97
N LEU A 97 -8.14 8.71 -5.46
CA LEU A 97 -9.07 9.49 -4.64
C LEU A 97 -9.66 8.56 -3.58
N THR A 98 -9.75 9.02 -2.33
CA THR A 98 -10.26 8.19 -1.21
C THR A 98 -11.63 7.59 -1.52
N ASP A 99 -12.53 8.36 -2.11
CA ASP A 99 -13.89 7.92 -2.50
C ASP A 99 -13.91 6.86 -3.60
N HIS A 100 -12.78 6.66 -4.29
CA HIS A 100 -12.64 5.64 -5.34
C HIS A 100 -11.98 4.36 -4.83
N VAL A 101 -11.43 4.36 -3.61
CA VAL A 101 -10.80 3.18 -3.02
C VAL A 101 -11.87 2.12 -2.75
N ARG A 102 -11.78 0.95 -3.38
CA ARG A 102 -12.83 -0.10 -3.34
C ARG A 102 -13.24 -0.45 -1.91
N SER A 103 -12.27 -0.77 -1.06
CA SER A 103 -12.51 -1.12 0.35
C SER A 103 -13.07 0.01 1.22
N ILE A 104 -13.01 1.27 0.77
CA ILE A 104 -13.63 2.42 1.44
C ILE A 104 -15.03 2.65 0.88
N ARG A 105 -15.16 2.75 -0.44
CA ARG A 105 -16.39 3.04 -1.15
C ARG A 105 -17.47 1.99 -0.90
N ASP A 106 -17.08 0.71 -0.92
CA ASP A 106 -18.01 -0.42 -0.87
C ASP A 106 -18.15 -0.99 0.55
N ALA A 107 -17.54 -0.35 1.56
CA ALA A 107 -17.65 -0.76 2.95
C ALA A 107 -19.08 -0.62 3.47
N ALA A 108 -19.56 -1.64 4.17
CA ALA A 108 -20.79 -1.58 4.94
C ALA A 108 -20.46 -1.22 6.39
N VAL A 109 -21.09 -0.16 6.91
CA VAL A 109 -20.96 0.26 8.31
C VAL A 109 -22.30 0.07 9.01
N GLY A 110 -22.29 -0.54 10.18
CA GLY A 110 -23.51 -0.68 10.97
C GLY A 110 -23.31 -1.48 12.26
N PRO A 111 -24.35 -1.57 13.09
CA PRO A 111 -24.31 -2.37 14.30
C PRO A 111 -24.26 -3.87 13.96
N LEU A 112 -23.49 -4.62 14.74
CA LEU A 112 -23.51 -6.09 14.71
C LEU A 112 -24.90 -6.57 15.15
N ALA A 113 -25.67 -7.14 14.23
CA ALA A 113 -27.04 -7.55 14.48
C ALA A 113 -27.15 -8.95 15.09
N ALA A 114 -26.21 -9.84 14.75
CA ALA A 114 -26.22 -11.21 15.24
C ALA A 114 -24.82 -11.82 15.25
N ILE A 115 -24.65 -12.83 16.11
CA ILE A 115 -23.52 -13.74 16.07
C ILE A 115 -24.09 -15.10 15.67
N VAL A 116 -23.58 -15.67 14.58
CA VAL A 116 -24.11 -16.91 13.96
C VAL A 116 -23.01 -17.95 13.82
N ASP A 117 -23.38 -19.22 13.75
CA ASP A 117 -22.40 -20.31 13.59
C ASP A 117 -22.10 -20.62 12.12
N ASP A 118 -22.99 -20.24 11.21
CA ASP A 118 -23.02 -20.63 9.79
C ASP A 118 -22.68 -19.49 8.81
N ALA A 119 -22.06 -18.40 9.28
CA ALA A 119 -21.51 -17.38 8.39
C ALA A 119 -20.43 -17.96 7.45
N ASP A 120 -20.51 -17.66 6.16
CA ASP A 120 -19.66 -18.26 5.12
C ASP A 120 -18.96 -17.25 4.19
N GLU A 121 -19.32 -15.96 4.25
CA GLU A 121 -18.66 -14.90 3.47
C GLU A 121 -17.36 -14.47 4.15
N GLU A 122 -16.23 -14.70 3.50
CA GLU A 122 -14.93 -14.24 4.01
C GLU A 122 -14.68 -12.77 3.65
N VAL A 123 -14.56 -11.94 4.69
CA VAL A 123 -14.49 -10.47 4.58
C VAL A 123 -13.43 -9.89 5.49
N LEU A 124 -13.07 -8.63 5.25
CA LEU A 124 -12.34 -7.80 6.21
C LEU A 124 -13.37 -7.13 7.13
N VAL A 125 -13.21 -7.30 8.44
CA VAL A 125 -14.09 -6.69 9.44
C VAL A 125 -13.24 -5.90 10.42
N ALA A 126 -13.62 -4.64 10.64
CA ALA A 126 -12.96 -3.75 11.59
C ALA A 126 -13.95 -3.18 12.61
N SER A 127 -13.43 -2.83 13.78
CA SER A 127 -14.16 -2.10 14.82
C SER A 127 -13.18 -1.25 15.64
N GLY A 128 -13.73 -0.33 16.43
CA GLY A 128 -12.96 0.59 17.26
C GLY A 128 -12.29 1.71 16.47
N ARG A 129 -11.63 2.61 17.20
CA ARG A 129 -10.92 3.77 16.64
C ARG A 129 -9.60 3.93 17.36
N LEU A 130 -8.59 4.43 16.64
CA LEU A 130 -7.27 4.76 17.21
C LEU A 130 -6.68 3.56 17.99
N ALA A 131 -6.41 3.70 19.28
CA ALA A 131 -5.82 2.64 20.12
C ALA A 131 -6.68 1.36 20.19
N ASP A 132 -7.99 1.52 20.05
CA ASP A 132 -8.96 0.43 20.13
C ASP A 132 -9.26 -0.19 18.75
N TYR A 133 -8.66 0.33 17.67
CA TYR A 133 -8.88 -0.21 16.33
C TYR A 133 -8.42 -1.66 16.25
N ARG A 134 -9.30 -2.53 15.76
CA ARG A 134 -9.02 -3.93 15.45
C ARG A 134 -9.57 -4.23 14.05
N CYS A 135 -8.86 -5.08 13.32
CA CYS A 135 -9.30 -5.58 12.02
C CYS A 135 -8.89 -7.03 11.88
N VAL A 136 -9.80 -7.85 11.36
CA VAL A 136 -9.57 -9.27 11.11
C VAL A 136 -10.10 -9.63 9.73
N CYS A 137 -9.47 -10.64 9.13
CA CYS A 137 -10.13 -11.40 8.07
C CYS A 137 -10.97 -12.50 8.73
N GLY A 138 -12.28 -12.49 8.52
CA GLY A 138 -13.21 -13.38 9.22
C GLY A 138 -14.45 -13.69 8.41
N LEU A 139 -15.29 -14.55 8.95
CA LEU A 139 -16.55 -14.95 8.33
C LEU A 139 -17.69 -14.06 8.83
N ALA A 140 -18.42 -13.49 7.88
CA ALA A 140 -19.60 -12.69 8.10
C ALA A 140 -20.76 -13.18 7.22
N GLU A 141 -21.94 -12.65 7.49
CA GLU A 141 -23.10 -12.77 6.62
C GLU A 141 -23.83 -11.42 6.60
N ARG A 142 -24.34 -11.04 5.43
CA ARG A 142 -25.20 -9.85 5.26
C ARG A 142 -26.62 -10.27 4.91
N ARG A 143 -27.58 -10.04 5.81
CA ARG A 143 -29.02 -10.26 5.58
C ARG A 143 -29.79 -8.97 5.77
N ASP A 144 -30.53 -8.52 4.75
CA ASP A 144 -31.37 -7.30 4.80
C ASP A 144 -30.63 -6.05 5.28
N GLY A 145 -29.37 -5.88 4.88
CA GLY A 145 -28.53 -4.76 5.32
C GLY A 145 -28.04 -4.84 6.77
N ARG A 146 -28.30 -5.95 7.47
CA ARG A 146 -27.77 -6.24 8.80
C ARG A 146 -26.53 -7.09 8.70
N ILE A 147 -25.55 -6.79 9.55
CA ILE A 147 -24.26 -7.49 9.62
C ILE A 147 -24.36 -8.57 10.69
N ALA A 148 -24.03 -9.80 10.34
CA ALA A 148 -23.82 -10.90 11.28
C ALA A 148 -22.38 -11.41 11.16
N LEU A 149 -21.79 -11.82 12.28
CA LEU A 149 -20.43 -12.36 12.32
C LEU A 149 -20.43 -13.77 12.88
N SER A 150 -19.47 -14.58 12.44
CA SER A 150 -19.16 -15.83 13.14
C SER A 150 -18.71 -15.55 14.58
N ALA A 151 -19.01 -16.47 15.51
CA ALA A 151 -18.59 -16.36 16.92
C ALA A 151 -17.08 -16.14 17.06
N LYS A 152 -16.28 -16.81 16.23
CA LYS A 152 -14.81 -16.64 16.19
C LYS A 152 -14.39 -15.23 15.76
N THR A 153 -15.06 -14.66 14.76
CA THR A 153 -14.75 -13.33 14.23
C THR A 153 -15.12 -12.24 15.26
N ALA A 154 -16.30 -12.35 15.86
CA ALA A 154 -16.73 -11.44 16.94
C ALA A 154 -15.78 -11.50 18.15
N ALA A 155 -15.38 -12.70 18.56
CA ALA A 155 -14.44 -12.89 19.67
C ALA A 155 -13.05 -12.30 19.40
N HIS A 156 -12.50 -12.46 18.19
CA HIS A 156 -11.20 -11.87 17.83
C HIS A 156 -11.25 -10.33 17.76
N LEU A 157 -12.38 -9.76 17.35
CA LEU A 157 -12.58 -8.31 17.35
C LEU A 157 -12.93 -7.76 18.73
N GLY A 158 -13.41 -8.60 19.65
CA GLY A 158 -13.88 -8.19 20.97
C GLY A 158 -15.19 -7.42 20.94
N VAL A 159 -16.07 -7.73 19.98
CA VAL A 159 -17.35 -7.04 19.76
C VAL A 159 -18.55 -7.93 20.12
N GLY A 160 -19.62 -7.29 20.58
CA GLY A 160 -20.92 -7.89 20.86
C GLY A 160 -22.04 -7.33 19.96
N ILE A 161 -23.23 -7.92 20.07
CA ILE A 161 -24.42 -7.44 19.36
C ILE A 161 -24.68 -5.97 19.76
N GLY A 162 -24.88 -5.12 18.75
CA GLY A 162 -25.09 -3.68 18.90
C GLY A 162 -23.84 -2.83 18.68
N ASP A 163 -22.64 -3.41 18.77
CA ASP A 163 -21.39 -2.68 18.51
C ASP A 163 -21.26 -2.34 17.03
N GLU A 164 -20.71 -1.15 16.74
CA GLU A 164 -20.47 -0.72 15.37
C GLU A 164 -19.28 -1.49 14.76
N VAL A 165 -19.51 -2.03 13.56
CA VAL A 165 -18.51 -2.72 12.76
C VAL A 165 -18.50 -2.19 11.33
N VAL A 166 -17.33 -2.26 10.70
CA VAL A 166 -17.11 -1.94 9.29
C VAL A 166 -16.73 -3.23 8.56
N VAL A 167 -17.44 -3.56 7.49
CA VAL A 167 -17.21 -4.77 6.69
C VAL A 167 -16.87 -4.38 5.26
N ALA A 168 -15.74 -4.86 4.76
CA ALA A 168 -15.31 -4.70 3.37
C ALA A 168 -15.06 -6.08 2.72
N ALA A 169 -15.35 -6.19 1.43
CA ALA A 169 -15.05 -7.40 0.66
C ALA A 169 -13.54 -7.67 0.68
N ARG A 170 -13.15 -8.95 0.79
CA ARG A 170 -11.74 -9.33 0.88
C ARG A 170 -11.01 -9.04 -0.44
N TRP A 171 -11.67 -9.22 -1.59
CA TRP A 171 -11.19 -8.90 -2.94
C TRP A 171 -12.40 -8.54 -3.80
#